data_AF-A0A0C9S391-F1
#
_entry.id   AF-A0A0C9S391-F1
#
_cell.length_a   1.000
_cell.length_b   1.000
_cell.length_c   1.000
_cell.angle_alpha   90.00
_cell.angle_beta   90.00
_cell.angle_gamma   90.00
#
_symmetry.space_group_name_H-M   'P 1'
#
loop_
_entity.id
_entity.type
_entity.pdbx_description
1 polymer ?
#
loop_
_entity_poly.entity_id
_entity_poly.type
_entity_poly.pdbx_seq_one_letter_code
_entity_poly.pdbx_strand_id
1 'polypeptide(L)'
;MFLHFAFVLLCFHLISAALPRPKLYGNAIPDRDVDPKYSSTRKKIILYHNFFRARVNPPASNMLQVSWHDGATEDAERWAQACQVLSHDNITGRWVDDYGSCGQNIFIANVRVPWFFAIKVWFLEHQNFTYNGSNNIPTVVGHYTQMVWYNSHKIGCSYHYCGPNVTATPYHSYICNYCPIGNYPDRFSRPYDTGEPCSKCPGQCKYNKTLH
;
A
#
# COMPACT_ATOMS: atom_id res chain seq x y z
N MET A 1 -14.94 30.44 -34.09
CA MET A 1 -14.18 29.35 -34.73
C MET A 1 -12.70 29.70 -34.58
N PHE A 2 -12.09 29.28 -33.45
CA PHE A 2 -10.79 29.77 -33.02
C PHE A 2 -9.64 28.97 -33.65
N LEU A 3 -8.66 29.72 -34.15
CA LEU A 3 -7.42 29.26 -34.78
C LEU A 3 -6.53 28.50 -33.79
N HIS A 4 -5.85 27.48 -34.31
CA HIS A 4 -4.77 26.72 -33.68
C HIS A 4 -3.57 27.59 -33.30
N PHE A 5 -3.03 27.40 -32.10
CA PHE A 5 -1.66 27.81 -31.75
C PHE A 5 -0.87 26.65 -31.12
N ALA A 6 0.19 26.26 -31.85
CA ALA A 6 1.50 25.80 -31.42
C ALA A 6 1.63 24.68 -30.35
N PHE A 7 1.87 23.45 -30.80
CA PHE A 7 2.66 22.47 -30.05
C PHE A 7 4.16 22.77 -30.27
N VAL A 8 4.88 23.11 -29.20
CA VAL A 8 6.34 23.15 -29.21
C VAL A 8 6.85 21.71 -29.12
N LEU A 9 7.41 21.22 -30.23
CA LEU A 9 8.27 20.04 -30.24
C LEU A 9 9.55 20.36 -29.45
N LEU A 10 9.73 19.73 -28.29
CA LEU A 10 11.06 19.47 -27.74
C LEU A 10 11.40 18.01 -28.03
N CYS A 11 12.20 17.86 -29.09
CA CYS A 11 12.78 16.62 -29.55
C CYS A 11 13.84 16.17 -28.53
N PHE A 12 13.48 15.28 -27.60
CA PHE A 12 14.46 14.44 -26.91
C PHE A 12 14.49 13.07 -27.61
N HIS A 13 15.39 12.94 -28.57
CA HIS A 13 15.88 11.65 -29.02
C HIS A 13 16.71 11.00 -27.90
N LEU A 14 16.03 10.28 -27.01
CA LEU A 14 16.63 9.22 -26.21
C LEU A 14 15.65 8.04 -26.22
N ILE A 15 16.18 6.88 -26.56
CA ILE A 15 15.50 5.61 -26.75
C ILE A 15 14.55 5.33 -25.57
N SER A 16 13.26 5.63 -25.71
CA SER A 16 12.25 5.09 -24.82
C SER A 16 11.97 3.68 -25.29
N ALA A 17 12.72 2.71 -24.76
CA ALA A 17 12.23 1.34 -24.75
C ALA A 17 10.94 1.37 -23.93
N ALA A 18 9.80 1.50 -24.61
CA ALA A 18 8.49 1.43 -23.98
C ALA A 18 8.46 0.15 -23.15
N LEU A 19 8.49 0.30 -21.81
CA LEU A 19 8.48 -0.85 -20.92
C LEU A 19 7.28 -1.72 -21.31
N PRO A 20 7.46 -3.04 -21.47
CA PRO A 20 6.37 -3.92 -21.86
C PRO A 20 5.22 -3.73 -20.87
N ARG A 21 4.01 -3.46 -21.40
CA ARG A 21 2.81 -3.31 -20.58
C ARG A 21 2.67 -4.56 -19.70
N PRO A 22 2.43 -4.42 -18.38
CA PRO A 22 2.22 -5.57 -17.52
C PRO A 22 1.11 -6.46 -18.08
N LYS A 23 1.37 -7.77 -18.21
CA LYS A 23 0.32 -8.73 -18.58
C LYS A 23 -0.73 -8.77 -17.46
N LEU A 24 -1.98 -8.43 -17.78
CA LEU A 24 -3.12 -8.56 -16.89
C LEU A 24 -3.76 -9.93 -17.13
N TYR A 25 -3.74 -10.77 -16.11
CA TYR A 25 -4.23 -12.15 -16.21
C TYR A 25 -5.71 -12.28 -15.82
N GLY A 26 -6.29 -11.30 -15.11
CA GLY A 26 -7.71 -11.28 -14.76
C GLY A 26 -8.15 -12.56 -14.06
N ASN A 27 -9.21 -13.19 -14.59
CA ASN A 27 -9.80 -14.42 -14.04
C ASN A 27 -8.88 -15.64 -14.13
N ALA A 28 -7.78 -15.60 -14.90
CA ALA A 28 -6.78 -16.65 -14.90
C ALA A 28 -5.93 -16.67 -13.60
N ILE A 29 -6.00 -15.62 -12.78
CA ILE A 29 -5.37 -15.60 -11.46
C ILE A 29 -6.25 -16.43 -10.50
N PRO A 30 -5.75 -17.54 -9.95
CA PRO A 30 -6.52 -18.38 -9.04
C PRO A 30 -6.89 -17.64 -7.75
N ASP A 31 -8.04 -17.98 -7.15
CA ASP A 31 -8.47 -17.40 -5.87
C ASP A 31 -7.42 -17.60 -4.77
N ARG A 32 -6.71 -18.74 -4.77
CA ARG A 32 -5.59 -19.02 -3.83
C ARG A 32 -4.40 -18.06 -3.91
N ASP A 33 -4.35 -17.22 -4.94
CA ASP A 33 -3.30 -16.23 -5.15
C ASP A 33 -3.77 -14.78 -4.87
N VAL A 34 -5.07 -14.58 -4.60
CA VAL A 34 -5.66 -13.26 -4.29
C VAL A 34 -6.44 -13.20 -2.99
N ASP A 35 -7.04 -14.30 -2.54
CA ASP A 35 -7.87 -14.33 -1.34
C ASP A 35 -6.98 -14.55 -0.09
N PRO A 36 -6.96 -13.61 0.88
CA PRO A 36 -6.15 -13.74 2.08
C PRO A 36 -6.62 -14.80 3.08
N LYS A 37 -7.75 -15.49 2.86
CA LYS A 37 -8.07 -16.70 3.65
C LYS A 37 -6.96 -17.76 3.54
N TYR A 38 -6.31 -17.83 2.38
CA TYR A 38 -5.18 -18.73 2.14
C TYR A 38 -3.90 -18.18 2.77
N SER A 39 -3.24 -19.02 3.57
CA SER A 39 -1.98 -18.65 4.25
C SER A 39 -0.84 -18.31 3.27
N SER A 40 -0.85 -18.89 2.06
CA SER A 40 0.07 -18.52 0.98
C SER A 40 -0.07 -17.07 0.55
N THR A 41 -1.29 -16.57 0.43
CA THR A 41 -1.58 -15.18 0.07
C THR A 41 -1.11 -14.24 1.18
N ARG A 42 -1.45 -14.53 2.45
CA ARG A 42 -1.01 -13.75 3.61
C ARG A 42 0.51 -13.61 3.67
N LYS A 43 1.22 -14.72 3.50
CA LYS A 43 2.70 -14.75 3.47
C LYS A 43 3.27 -13.88 2.35
N LYS A 44 2.67 -13.90 1.15
CA LYS A 44 3.08 -13.05 0.02
C LYS A 44 2.87 -11.56 0.34
N ILE A 45 1.72 -11.17 0.88
CA ILE A 45 1.41 -9.78 1.26
C ILE A 45 2.44 -9.25 2.26
N ILE A 46 2.71 -10.01 3.33
CA ILE A 46 3.69 -9.68 4.36
C ILE A 46 5.09 -9.55 3.74
N LEU A 47 5.47 -10.51 2.90
CA LEU A 47 6.76 -10.51 2.21
C LEU A 47 6.94 -9.25 1.37
N TYR A 48 5.93 -8.84 0.60
CA TYR A 48 6.01 -7.65 -0.26
C TYR A 48 6.12 -6.36 0.56
N HIS A 49 5.34 -6.21 1.62
CA HIS A 49 5.45 -5.05 2.51
C HIS A 49 6.83 -4.96 3.15
N ASN A 50 7.33 -6.06 3.73
CA ASN A 50 8.65 -6.09 4.34
C ASN A 50 9.78 -5.91 3.30
N PHE A 51 9.60 -6.39 2.07
CA PHE A 51 10.53 -6.16 0.97
C PHE A 51 10.70 -4.67 0.66
N PHE A 52 9.59 -3.92 0.61
CA PHE A 52 9.59 -2.48 0.33
C PHE A 52 10.09 -1.66 1.53
N ARG A 53 9.65 -1.99 2.76
CA ARG A 53 10.10 -1.35 4.01
C ARG A 53 11.62 -1.44 4.19
N ALA A 54 12.23 -2.55 3.77
CA ALA A 54 13.67 -2.78 3.81
C ALA A 54 14.48 -1.98 2.76
N ARG A 55 13.83 -1.23 1.87
CA ARG A 55 14.45 -0.55 0.72
C ARG A 55 14.05 0.92 0.60
N VAL A 56 13.56 1.51 1.68
CA VAL A 56 13.26 2.94 1.72
C VAL A 56 14.53 3.76 1.58
N ASN A 57 14.37 4.94 0.99
CA ASN A 57 15.43 5.93 0.84
C ASN A 57 14.88 7.29 1.32
N PRO A 58 15.52 7.95 2.31
CA PRO A 58 16.71 7.53 3.07
C PRO A 58 16.51 6.23 3.88
N PRO A 59 17.58 5.51 4.26
CA PRO A 59 17.47 4.31 5.09
C PRO A 59 16.83 4.60 6.45
N ALA A 60 16.03 3.67 6.94
CA ALA A 60 15.30 3.79 8.20
C ALA A 60 16.01 3.07 9.35
N SER A 61 16.18 3.77 10.47
CA SER A 61 16.83 3.22 11.68
C SER A 61 15.88 2.47 12.61
N ASN A 62 14.56 2.68 12.49
CA ASN A 62 13.53 2.16 13.42
C ASN A 62 12.35 1.41 12.74
N MET A 63 12.55 0.88 11.53
CA MET A 63 11.47 0.27 10.74
C MET A 63 11.07 -1.13 11.23
N LEU A 64 9.90 -1.26 11.87
CA LEU A 64 9.36 -2.57 12.29
C LEU A 64 9.00 -3.46 11.09
N GLN A 65 9.16 -4.78 11.20
CA GLN A 65 8.55 -5.70 10.24
C GLN A 65 7.04 -5.75 10.47
N VAL A 66 6.30 -5.83 9.37
CA VAL A 66 4.88 -6.14 9.47
C VAL A 66 4.69 -7.64 9.68
N SER A 67 3.72 -7.98 10.50
CA SER A 67 3.23 -9.33 10.74
C SER A 67 1.70 -9.36 10.58
N TRP A 68 1.16 -10.53 10.23
CA TRP A 68 -0.28 -10.68 10.02
C TRP A 68 -1.06 -10.45 11.31
N HIS A 69 -2.25 -9.87 11.20
CA HIS A 69 -3.19 -9.73 12.30
C HIS A 69 -4.61 -10.06 11.84
N ASP A 70 -5.29 -10.95 12.56
CA ASP A 70 -6.59 -11.46 12.15
C ASP A 70 -7.70 -10.42 12.40
N GLY A 71 -7.74 -9.74 13.54
CA GLY A 71 -8.72 -8.64 13.76
C GLY A 71 -8.65 -7.52 12.71
N ALA A 72 -7.45 -7.08 12.31
CA ALA A 72 -7.29 -6.13 11.21
C ALA A 72 -7.81 -6.68 9.86
N THR A 73 -7.73 -8.00 9.66
CA THR A 73 -8.24 -8.70 8.47
C THR A 73 -9.76 -8.74 8.46
N GLU A 74 -10.39 -9.02 9.60
CA GLU A 74 -11.84 -9.03 9.76
C GLU A 74 -12.44 -7.67 9.38
N ASP A 75 -11.85 -6.57 9.87
CA ASP A 75 -12.26 -5.21 9.48
C ASP A 75 -12.03 -4.91 8.00
N ALA A 76 -10.90 -5.37 7.44
CA ALA A 76 -10.61 -5.20 6.03
C ALA A 76 -11.62 -5.97 5.15
N GLU A 77 -12.04 -7.15 5.60
CA GLU A 77 -13.04 -7.98 4.93
C GLU A 77 -14.41 -7.34 4.97
N ARG A 78 -14.86 -6.89 6.15
CA ARG A 78 -16.11 -6.14 6.29
C ARG A 78 -16.15 -4.94 5.34
N TRP A 79 -15.06 -4.17 5.24
CA TRP A 79 -15.01 -3.01 4.35
C TRP A 79 -14.92 -3.38 2.86
N ALA A 80 -14.19 -4.45 2.51
CA ALA A 80 -14.10 -4.92 1.14
C ALA A 80 -15.46 -5.43 0.61
N GLN A 81 -16.24 -6.10 1.46
CA GLN A 81 -17.59 -6.57 1.16
C GLN A 81 -18.62 -5.44 1.09
N ALA A 82 -18.39 -4.32 1.79
CA ALA A 82 -19.27 -3.15 1.73
C ALA A 82 -19.26 -2.44 0.36
N CYS A 83 -18.31 -2.80 -0.52
CA CYS A 83 -18.23 -2.31 -1.90
C CYS A 83 -18.33 -0.79 -2.04
N GLN A 84 -17.61 -0.07 -1.17
CA GLN A 84 -17.46 1.38 -1.24
C GLN A 84 -16.35 1.77 -2.23
N VAL A 85 -16.66 2.63 -3.20
CA VAL A 85 -15.70 3.05 -4.23
C VAL A 85 -14.77 4.12 -3.66
N LEU A 86 -13.49 3.77 -3.49
CA LEU A 86 -12.41 4.69 -3.07
C LEU A 86 -12.72 5.50 -1.79
N SER A 87 -13.58 4.96 -0.92
CA SER A 87 -13.94 5.57 0.34
C SER A 87 -13.32 4.78 1.48
N HIS A 88 -12.72 5.49 2.44
CA HIS A 88 -12.13 4.88 3.62
C HIS A 88 -13.18 4.56 4.68
N ASP A 89 -12.96 3.48 5.41
CA ASP A 89 -13.76 3.17 6.60
C ASP A 89 -13.48 4.18 7.72
N ASN A 90 -14.46 4.36 8.60
CA ASN A 90 -14.31 5.13 9.83
C ASN A 90 -13.15 4.57 10.67
N ILE A 91 -12.42 5.46 11.34
CA ILE A 91 -11.32 5.12 12.26
C ILE A 91 -11.78 4.20 13.40
N THR A 92 -13.03 4.33 13.84
CA THR A 92 -13.63 3.45 14.86
C THR A 92 -14.06 2.10 14.31
N GLY A 93 -14.34 2.04 13.00
CA GLY A 93 -14.60 0.78 12.30
C GLY A 93 -13.35 -0.06 12.11
N ARG A 94 -12.16 0.50 12.28
CA ARG A 94 -10.88 -0.19 12.11
C ARG A 94 -10.11 -0.28 13.42
N TRP A 95 -10.81 -0.59 14.51
CA TRP A 95 -10.24 -0.64 15.84
C TRP A 95 -9.85 -2.08 16.19
N VAL A 96 -8.59 -2.27 16.58
CA VAL A 96 -8.09 -3.56 17.06
C VAL A 96 -7.59 -3.37 18.48
N ASP A 97 -8.01 -4.27 19.38
CA ASP A 97 -7.54 -4.28 20.76
C ASP A 97 -6.00 -4.29 20.82
N ASP A 98 -5.44 -3.65 21.84
CA ASP A 98 -4.00 -3.40 22.03
C ASP A 98 -3.30 -2.49 21.01
N TYR A 99 -3.91 -2.22 19.84
CA TYR A 99 -3.33 -1.37 18.79
C TYR A 99 -4.12 -0.08 18.53
N GLY A 100 -5.37 -0.02 18.94
CA GLY A 100 -6.28 1.10 18.68
C GLY A 100 -6.74 1.15 17.23
N SER A 101 -7.00 2.35 16.72
CA SER A 101 -7.34 2.54 15.30
C SER A 101 -6.18 2.13 14.40
N CYS A 102 -6.51 1.44 13.32
CA CYS A 102 -5.61 1.10 12.24
C CYS A 102 -5.71 2.12 11.10
N GLY A 103 -4.70 2.22 10.25
CA GLY A 103 -4.71 2.89 8.95
C GLY A 103 -5.32 2.00 7.87
N GLN A 104 -5.47 2.50 6.65
CA GLN A 104 -6.07 1.74 5.56
C GLN A 104 -5.54 2.20 4.19
N ASN A 105 -5.12 1.24 3.37
CA ASN A 105 -4.91 1.44 1.95
C ASN A 105 -6.00 0.69 1.17
N ILE A 106 -6.52 1.34 0.12
CA ILE A 106 -7.53 0.78 -0.78
C ILE A 106 -6.98 0.80 -2.20
N PHE A 107 -7.21 -0.29 -2.93
CA PHE A 107 -6.97 -0.39 -4.36
C PHE A 107 -8.17 -1.06 -5.00
N ILE A 108 -8.66 -0.48 -6.10
CA ILE A 108 -9.71 -1.08 -6.90
C ILE A 108 -9.25 -1.24 -8.34
N ALA A 109 -9.70 -2.28 -9.01
CA ALA A 109 -9.47 -2.50 -10.43
C ALA A 109 -10.67 -3.18 -11.09
N ASN A 110 -10.93 -2.85 -12.36
CA ASN A 110 -11.95 -3.54 -13.17
C ASN A 110 -11.53 -4.96 -13.58
N VAL A 111 -10.26 -5.33 -13.36
CA VAL A 111 -9.73 -6.67 -13.59
C VAL A 111 -9.00 -7.17 -12.36
N ARG A 112 -9.09 -8.48 -12.09
CA ARG A 112 -8.33 -9.12 -11.03
C ARG A 112 -6.83 -9.00 -11.30
N VAL A 113 -6.08 -8.55 -10.30
CA VAL A 113 -4.61 -8.40 -10.33
C VAL A 113 -3.94 -9.14 -9.16
N PRO A 114 -2.64 -9.50 -9.26
CA PRO A 114 -1.90 -10.05 -8.13
C PRO A 114 -1.69 -8.99 -7.04
N TRP A 115 -1.61 -9.41 -5.76
CA TRP A 115 -1.30 -8.50 -4.64
C TRP A 115 -0.03 -7.67 -4.83
N PHE A 116 1.00 -8.24 -5.48
CA PHE A 116 2.22 -7.49 -5.78
C PHE A 116 1.94 -6.24 -6.63
N PHE A 117 0.97 -6.30 -7.55
CA PHE A 117 0.60 -5.15 -8.37
C PHE A 117 -0.04 -4.04 -7.52
N ALA A 118 -1.08 -4.37 -6.75
CA ALA A 118 -1.76 -3.41 -5.88
C ALA A 118 -0.80 -2.75 -4.87
N ILE A 119 0.02 -3.57 -4.19
CA ILE A 119 1.02 -3.11 -3.21
C ILE A 119 2.10 -2.25 -3.87
N LYS A 120 2.54 -2.62 -5.08
CA LYS A 120 3.52 -1.83 -5.83
C LYS A 120 2.94 -0.48 -6.25
N VAL A 121 1.67 -0.40 -6.65
CA VAL A 121 1.02 0.87 -7.00
C VAL A 121 1.01 1.81 -5.80
N TRP A 122 0.62 1.35 -4.61
CA TRP A 122 0.72 2.13 -3.38
C TRP A 122 2.16 2.58 -3.09
N PHE A 123 3.14 1.68 -3.26
CA PHE A 123 4.53 2.02 -3.02
C PHE A 123 5.06 3.08 -4.00
N LEU A 124 4.66 3.05 -5.28
CA LEU A 124 5.15 3.95 -6.33
C LEU A 124 4.85 5.43 -6.09
N GLU A 125 3.93 5.76 -5.17
CA GLU A 125 3.74 7.14 -4.72
C GLU A 125 5.02 7.74 -4.11
N HIS A 126 6.00 6.91 -3.72
CA HIS A 126 7.34 7.37 -3.32
C HIS A 126 8.00 8.29 -4.35
N GLN A 127 7.61 8.22 -5.62
CA GLN A 127 8.14 9.08 -6.69
C GLN A 127 7.71 10.54 -6.55
N ASN A 128 6.59 10.80 -5.84
CA ASN A 128 6.08 12.14 -5.55
C ASN A 128 6.33 12.56 -4.10
N PHE A 129 6.99 11.71 -3.30
CA PHE A 129 7.26 11.95 -1.89
C PHE A 129 8.67 12.50 -1.69
N THR A 130 8.80 13.53 -0.86
CA THR A 130 10.08 14.04 -0.39
C THR A 130 10.18 13.86 1.12
N TYR A 131 11.17 13.09 1.58
CA TYR A 131 11.40 12.91 3.02
C TYR A 131 11.70 14.27 3.68
N ASN A 132 11.02 14.57 4.79
CA ASN A 132 11.08 15.85 5.48
C ASN A 132 10.71 17.07 4.60
N GLY A 133 10.00 16.85 3.50
CA GLY A 133 9.53 17.91 2.60
C GLY A 133 8.24 18.56 3.10
N SER A 134 8.00 19.81 2.68
CA SER A 134 6.80 20.58 2.97
C SER A 134 5.63 20.32 2.00
N ASN A 135 5.90 19.72 0.84
CA ASN A 135 4.95 19.63 -0.27
C ASN A 135 4.30 18.24 -0.40
N ASN A 136 4.37 17.41 0.63
CA ASN A 136 3.77 16.08 0.62
C ASN A 136 2.25 16.18 0.80
N ILE A 137 1.49 15.83 -0.24
CA ILE A 137 0.03 15.91 -0.24
C ILE A 137 -0.55 14.54 0.21
N PRO A 138 -1.34 14.47 1.30
CA PRO A 138 -1.83 13.19 1.84
C PRO A 138 -2.59 12.31 0.83
N THR A 139 -3.37 12.90 -0.07
CA THR A 139 -4.11 12.16 -1.11
C THR A 139 -3.24 11.63 -2.24
N VAL A 140 -1.98 12.04 -2.32
CA VAL A 140 -1.02 11.67 -3.39
C VAL A 140 0.03 10.68 -2.89
N VAL A 141 0.46 10.80 -1.62
CA VAL A 141 1.56 9.98 -1.06
C VAL A 141 1.16 9.15 0.15
N GLY A 142 -0.11 9.23 0.55
CA GLY A 142 -0.62 8.61 1.77
C GLY A 142 -0.53 7.09 1.79
N HIS A 143 -0.67 6.42 0.65
CA HIS A 143 -0.55 4.97 0.60
C HIS A 143 0.91 4.56 0.81
N TYR A 144 1.85 5.25 0.17
CA TYR A 144 3.28 5.03 0.38
C TYR A 144 3.67 5.28 1.84
N THR A 145 3.34 6.44 2.41
CA THR A 145 3.72 6.77 3.79
C THR A 145 3.12 5.81 4.80
N GLN A 146 1.90 5.30 4.58
CA GLN A 146 1.31 4.26 5.43
C GLN A 146 2.07 2.93 5.30
N MET A 147 2.43 2.50 4.10
CA MET A 147 3.20 1.27 3.89
C MET A 147 4.55 1.29 4.62
N VAL A 148 5.20 2.46 4.66
CA VAL A 148 6.51 2.65 5.28
C VAL A 148 6.44 3.30 6.66
N TRP A 149 5.27 3.31 7.30
CA TRP A 149 5.12 3.86 8.64
C TRP A 149 5.84 2.98 9.66
N TYR A 150 6.81 3.55 10.39
CA TYR A 150 7.74 2.77 11.23
C TYR A 150 7.01 1.89 12.25
N ASN A 151 5.93 2.40 12.84
CA ASN A 151 5.22 1.74 13.94
C ASN A 151 4.04 0.87 13.46
N SER A 152 3.62 0.96 12.20
CA SER A 152 2.55 0.10 11.70
C SER A 152 3.13 -1.30 11.40
N HIS A 153 3.04 -2.20 12.38
CA HIS A 153 3.71 -3.50 12.39
C HIS A 153 2.74 -4.69 12.42
N LYS A 154 1.44 -4.43 12.51
CA LYS A 154 0.37 -5.39 12.28
C LYS A 154 -0.37 -5.03 11.00
N ILE A 155 -0.62 -6.03 10.15
CA ILE A 155 -1.35 -5.85 8.90
C ILE A 155 -2.41 -6.93 8.74
N GLY A 156 -3.60 -6.53 8.33
CA GLY A 156 -4.66 -7.44 7.89
C GLY A 156 -5.23 -6.94 6.58
N CYS A 157 -5.47 -7.84 5.63
CA CYS A 157 -5.90 -7.46 4.28
C CYS A 157 -7.02 -8.35 3.79
N SER A 158 -7.85 -7.82 2.91
CA SER A 158 -8.93 -8.57 2.27
C SER A 158 -9.05 -8.26 0.77
N TYR A 159 -9.63 -9.21 0.05
CA TYR A 159 -9.98 -9.11 -1.35
C TYR A 159 -11.45 -9.45 -1.52
N HIS A 160 -12.17 -8.63 -2.29
CA HIS A 160 -13.56 -8.90 -2.62
C HIS A 160 -13.89 -8.51 -4.06
N TYR A 161 -14.76 -9.28 -4.73
CA TYR A 161 -15.29 -8.91 -6.03
C TYR A 161 -16.67 -8.28 -5.88
N CYS A 162 -16.75 -6.98 -6.15
CA CYS A 162 -17.98 -6.21 -6.19
C CYS A 162 -18.64 -6.41 -7.55
N GLY A 163 -19.54 -7.40 -7.61
CA GLY A 163 -20.22 -7.81 -8.83
C GLY A 163 -21.41 -6.91 -9.23
N PRO A 164 -22.05 -7.23 -10.37
CA PRO A 164 -23.17 -6.44 -10.92
C PRO A 164 -24.40 -6.38 -10.01
N ASN A 165 -24.53 -7.31 -9.05
CA ASN A 165 -25.62 -7.30 -8.08
C ASN A 165 -25.48 -6.22 -7.00
N VAL A 166 -24.30 -5.62 -6.86
CA VAL A 166 -23.97 -4.63 -5.81
C VAL A 166 -23.60 -3.26 -6.39
N THR A 167 -23.02 -3.22 -7.59
CA THR A 167 -22.57 -1.99 -8.25
C THR A 167 -22.85 -2.03 -9.75
N ALA A 168 -23.16 -0.88 -10.35
CA ALA A 168 -23.38 -0.75 -11.80
C ALA A 168 -22.09 -1.03 -12.61
N THR A 169 -20.93 -0.73 -12.04
CA THR A 169 -19.62 -0.99 -12.65
C THR A 169 -18.88 -1.99 -11.77
N PRO A 170 -18.79 -3.28 -12.15
CA PRO A 170 -18.10 -4.28 -11.35
C PRO A 170 -16.61 -3.99 -11.18
N TYR A 171 -16.08 -4.28 -10.00
CA TYR A 171 -14.66 -4.09 -9.70
C TYR A 171 -14.17 -5.08 -8.64
N HIS A 172 -12.86 -5.22 -8.56
CA HIS A 172 -12.15 -5.99 -7.55
C HIS A 172 -11.57 -5.04 -6.51
N SER A 173 -11.97 -5.21 -5.27
CA SER A 173 -11.53 -4.43 -4.11
C SER A 173 -10.39 -5.15 -3.38
N TYR A 174 -9.32 -4.41 -3.08
CA TYR A 174 -8.16 -4.84 -2.33
C TYR A 174 -7.94 -3.86 -1.19
N ILE A 175 -7.99 -4.35 0.04
CA ILE A 175 -7.93 -3.51 1.23
C ILE A 175 -6.86 -4.06 2.15
N CYS A 176 -6.02 -3.18 2.70
CA CYS A 176 -5.11 -3.52 3.79
C CYS A 176 -5.28 -2.50 4.92
N ASN A 177 -5.51 -3.00 6.14
CA ASN A 177 -5.52 -2.23 7.37
C ASN A 177 -4.16 -2.38 8.10
N TYR A 178 -3.66 -1.29 8.67
CA TYR A 178 -2.32 -1.19 9.24
C TYR A 178 -2.38 -0.73 10.69
N CYS A 179 -1.95 -1.55 11.64
CA CYS A 179 -2.10 -1.25 13.07
C CYS A 179 -0.74 -1.17 13.79
N PRO A 180 -0.56 -0.18 14.70
CA PRO A 180 -1.38 1.02 14.86
C PRO A 180 -1.40 1.90 13.60
N ILE A 181 -2.37 2.81 13.51
CA ILE A 181 -2.52 3.77 12.40
C ILE A 181 -1.24 4.58 12.16
N GLY A 182 -0.94 4.83 10.88
CA GLY A 182 0.14 5.72 10.46
C GLY A 182 -0.35 7.11 10.07
N ASN A 183 0.47 7.82 9.30
CA ASN A 183 0.12 9.11 8.67
C ASN A 183 -0.33 10.21 9.65
N TYR A 184 0.21 10.22 10.87
CA TYR A 184 -0.05 11.31 11.81
C TYR A 184 0.41 12.67 11.24
N PRO A 185 -0.43 13.73 11.30
CA PRO A 185 -0.14 15.01 10.64
C PRO A 185 1.17 15.68 11.05
N ASP A 186 1.55 15.57 12.33
CA ASP A 186 2.74 16.19 12.93
C ASP A 186 4.06 15.60 12.39
N ARG A 187 4.02 14.39 11.83
CA ARG A 187 5.20 13.68 11.32
C ARG A 187 4.98 13.00 9.97
N PHE A 188 3.96 13.42 9.22
CA PHE A 188 3.58 12.82 7.95
C PHE A 188 4.76 12.73 6.96
N SER A 189 5.56 13.80 6.86
CA SER A 189 6.77 13.85 6.01
C SER A 189 7.95 13.04 6.56
N ARG A 190 7.84 12.42 7.73
CA ARG A 190 8.86 11.58 8.38
C ARG A 190 8.23 10.27 8.90
N PRO A 191 7.80 9.38 7.98
CA PRO A 191 7.09 8.15 8.33
C PRO A 191 7.96 7.16 9.14
N TYR A 192 9.28 7.36 9.15
CA TYR A 192 10.27 6.63 9.93
C TYR A 192 11.40 7.57 10.34
N ASP A 193 12.32 7.10 11.19
CA ASP A 193 13.53 7.85 11.53
C ASP A 193 14.65 7.44 10.58
N THR A 194 15.41 8.41 10.06
CA THR A 194 16.57 8.09 9.22
C THR A 194 17.72 7.53 10.05
N GLY A 195 18.62 6.80 9.39
CA GLY A 195 19.87 6.33 9.97
C GLY A 195 20.22 4.93 9.53
N GLU A 196 21.32 4.40 10.07
CA GLU A 196 21.74 3.03 9.78
C GLU A 196 20.62 2.04 10.09
N PRO A 197 20.30 1.11 9.16
CA PRO A 197 19.26 0.12 9.39
C PRO A 197 19.44 -0.61 10.71
N CYS A 198 18.36 -0.70 11.47
CA CYS A 198 18.31 -1.32 12.80
C CYS A 198 19.16 -0.66 13.91
N SER A 199 19.71 0.54 13.70
CA SER A 199 20.53 1.22 14.71
C SER A 199 19.76 1.62 15.98
N LYS A 200 18.43 1.73 15.94
CA LYS A 200 17.60 2.07 17.11
C LYS A 200 17.02 0.86 17.86
N CYS A 201 17.59 -0.32 17.63
CA CYS A 201 16.95 -1.60 18.00
C CYS A 201 17.98 -2.77 17.93
N PRO A 202 19.06 -2.66 18.73
CA PRO A 202 20.11 -3.67 18.76
C PRO A 202 19.56 -5.04 19.17
N GLY A 203 20.00 -6.10 18.48
CA GLY A 203 19.62 -7.49 18.79
C GLY A 203 18.29 -7.97 18.23
N GLN A 204 17.48 -7.10 17.61
CA GLN A 204 16.17 -7.46 17.01
C GLN A 204 16.13 -7.30 15.48
N CYS A 205 17.30 -7.16 14.85
CA CYS A 205 17.40 -6.95 13.41
C CYS A 205 17.34 -8.26 12.64
N LYS A 206 16.46 -8.34 11.64
CA LYS A 206 16.43 -9.42 10.65
C LYS A 206 16.97 -8.93 9.31
N TYR A 207 17.85 -9.73 8.72
CA TYR A 207 18.49 -9.46 7.42
C TYR A 207 19.20 -8.10 7.31
N ASN A 208 19.64 -7.52 8.44
CA ASN A 208 20.30 -6.21 8.52
C ASN A 208 19.47 -5.04 7.94
N LYS A 209 18.14 -5.15 7.90
CA LYS A 209 17.28 -4.16 7.22
C LYS A 209 15.98 -3.79 7.93
N THR A 210 15.37 -4.70 8.69
CA THR A 210 14.08 -4.45 9.36
C THR A 210 14.00 -5.19 10.70
N LEU A 211 13.12 -4.74 11.59
CA LEU A 211 13.04 -5.22 12.98
C LEU A 211 12.03 -6.33 13.16
N HIS A 212 12.27 -7.23 14.11
CA HIS A 212 11.29 -8.23 14.52
C HIS A 212 10.02 -7.61 15.11
#